data_AF-A0A6L7QGS3-F1
#
_entry.id   AF-A0A6L7QGS3-F1
#
_cell.length_a   1.000
_cell.length_b   1.000
_cell.length_c   1.000
_cell.angle_alpha   90.00
_cell.angle_beta   90.00
_cell.angle_gamma   90.00
#
_symmetry.space_group_name_H-M   'P 1'
#
loop_
_entity.id
_entity.type
_entity.pdbx_description
1 polymer ?
#
loop_
_entity_poly.entity_id
_entity_poly.type
_entity_poly.pdbx_seq_one_letter_code
_entity_poly.pdbx_strand_id
1 'polypeptide(L)'
;MTLNLDVPWHRESFDLFVHQRLPRLLGERLPLADYQVEQQDSYTFSIRLSLGLGDASVEVEYRDLPRPDRDGLFHIEGNYRVVVPYPDRRELDQAQILCVGEQLYDFVDQRLEAAPEQLAWDDDLVRNWLPLDAWLRDFHLEETSQYLQATNWLDRYTHLRRLTLIPIVVEPFDGQDVFPYSQYGLVCPYCIPEGPNIGRVLEVARGARIRDGKLERIDDAPDSILGFSASMVPFLEHDDTNRALMGVNMMRQWTSAADTAAPVHSTGWFRQQHDQRLASKGHKPEPALVQTGYEPEAADFWGGYNLLTAFVMWDGDTFEDGLVISESAAARMDFPAAMGVGDKLSNRHGAKGVVTRILPDADMPQLPDGTPIELIFSPTSMVSRLNFGQQREAVMGRLAQAAGHPAVVPPFQAPSEKVLKARLATAGLPEDGMEQLTLKGEALPYRSTVGWVYWGCLAAHTAAEHLEIAVAGVGGPALDMMAYGALCEAGAVVNIHALFNTAAAERPDADALGQRLASGPISPSSLPSPRFALL
;
A
#
# COMPACT_ATOMS: atom_id res chain seq x y z
N MET A 1 -17.62 15.61 8.37
CA MET A 1 -16.27 16.00 8.84
C MET A 1 -15.43 16.18 7.59
N THR A 2 -14.38 17.01 7.58
CA THR A 2 -13.58 17.22 6.36
C THR A 2 -12.17 16.71 6.59
N LEU A 3 -11.70 15.81 5.72
CA LEU A 3 -10.29 15.40 5.71
C LEU A 3 -9.41 16.59 5.32
N ASN A 4 -8.40 16.87 6.12
CA ASN A 4 -7.35 17.78 5.73
C ASN A 4 -6.29 17.00 4.95
N LEU A 5 -6.29 17.17 3.63
CA LEU A 5 -5.34 16.51 2.73
C LEU A 5 -3.98 17.22 2.68
N ASP A 6 -3.87 18.41 3.27
CA ASP A 6 -2.67 19.23 3.20
C ASP A 6 -1.50 18.51 3.90
N VAL A 7 -0.39 18.42 3.17
CA VAL A 7 0.91 17.90 3.64
C VAL A 7 1.98 19.00 3.50
N PRO A 8 1.76 20.17 4.12
CA PRO A 8 2.52 21.37 3.79
C PRO A 8 4.01 21.22 4.14
N TRP A 9 4.36 20.35 5.09
CA TRP A 9 5.72 20.14 5.55
C TRP A 9 6.71 19.74 4.44
N HIS A 10 6.25 19.08 3.36
CA HIS A 10 7.13 18.75 2.24
C HIS A 10 7.58 20.02 1.51
N ARG A 11 6.62 20.85 1.12
CA ARG A 11 6.88 22.09 0.38
C ARG A 11 7.48 23.17 1.26
N GLU A 12 6.97 23.35 2.47
CA GLU A 12 7.46 24.33 3.45
C GLU A 12 8.91 24.06 3.85
N SER A 13 9.27 22.80 4.13
CA SER A 13 10.66 22.42 4.44
C SER A 13 11.58 22.71 3.26
N PHE A 14 11.17 22.34 2.04
CA PHE A 14 11.96 22.62 0.84
C PHE A 14 12.18 24.11 0.61
N ASP A 15 11.11 24.91 0.69
CA ASP A 15 11.19 26.37 0.47
C ASP A 15 12.03 27.06 1.54
N LEU A 16 11.92 26.62 2.80
CA LEU A 16 12.76 27.09 3.89
C LEU A 16 14.24 26.78 3.65
N PHE A 17 14.54 25.57 3.14
CA PHE A 17 15.91 25.20 2.77
C PHE A 17 16.44 26.11 1.66
N VAL A 18 15.76 26.17 0.51
CA VAL A 18 16.24 26.91 -0.67
C VAL A 18 16.36 28.40 -0.40
N HIS A 19 15.36 29.02 0.23
CA HIS A 19 15.32 30.49 0.33
C HIS A 19 15.99 31.06 1.58
N GLN A 20 16.25 30.24 2.62
CA GLN A 20 16.79 30.75 3.89
C GLN A 20 18.02 29.98 4.36
N ARG A 21 17.96 28.65 4.44
CA ARG A 21 19.04 27.86 5.06
C ARG A 21 20.24 27.68 4.15
N LEU A 22 20.02 27.35 2.87
CA LEU A 22 21.07 27.16 1.88
C LEU A 22 21.92 28.43 1.69
N PRO A 23 21.37 29.62 1.35
CA PRO A 23 22.20 30.82 1.19
C PRO A 23 22.98 31.20 2.45
N ARG A 24 22.42 30.95 3.64
CA ARG A 24 23.12 31.15 4.90
C ARG A 24 24.30 30.19 5.06
N LEU A 25 24.08 28.89 4.85
CA LEU A 25 25.14 27.87 4.89
C LEU A 25 26.25 28.20 3.90
N LEU A 26 25.88 28.56 2.67
CA LEU A 26 26.85 28.95 1.64
C LEU A 26 27.64 30.20 2.05
N GLY A 27 27.00 31.21 2.66
CA GLY A 27 27.70 32.40 3.16
C GLY A 27 28.62 32.13 4.37
N GLU A 28 28.34 31.09 5.16
CA GLU A 28 29.18 30.66 6.28
C GLU A 28 30.40 29.83 5.81
N ARG A 29 30.28 29.12 4.68
CA ARG A 29 31.30 28.17 4.18
C ARG A 29 32.07 28.64 2.95
N LEU A 30 31.50 29.54 2.15
CA LEU A 30 32.04 30.02 0.87
C LEU A 30 32.09 31.56 0.86
N PRO A 31 32.95 32.18 0.02
CA PRO A 31 32.95 33.64 -0.16
C PRO A 31 31.79 34.09 -1.06
N LEU A 32 30.55 33.84 -0.61
CA LEU A 32 29.32 34.12 -1.36
C LEU A 32 29.11 35.63 -1.51
N ALA A 33 29.00 36.10 -2.76
CA ALA A 33 28.76 37.49 -3.13
C ALA A 33 27.29 37.73 -3.54
N ASP A 34 26.69 36.79 -4.27
CA ASP A 34 25.28 36.87 -4.70
C ASP A 34 24.64 35.49 -4.74
N TYR A 35 23.32 35.45 -4.52
CA TYR A 35 22.50 34.23 -4.54
C TYR A 35 21.08 34.55 -5.01
N GLN A 36 20.66 33.95 -6.12
CA GLN A 36 19.37 34.16 -6.73
C GLN A 36 18.69 32.83 -7.05
N VAL A 37 17.37 32.81 -6.86
CA VAL A 37 16.52 31.65 -7.12
C VAL A 37 15.43 32.07 -8.09
N GLU A 38 15.27 31.35 -9.19
CA GLU A 38 14.23 31.62 -10.19
C GLU A 38 13.41 30.36 -10.43
N GLN A 39 12.08 30.48 -10.35
CA GLN A 39 11.18 29.38 -10.66
C GLN A 39 10.99 29.27 -12.17
N GLN A 40 11.18 28.08 -12.71
CA GLN A 40 10.99 27.80 -14.14
C GLN A 40 9.58 27.26 -14.41
N ASP A 41 9.16 26.24 -13.67
CA ASP A 41 7.80 25.67 -13.74
C ASP A 41 7.33 25.13 -12.38
N SER A 42 6.31 24.27 -12.36
CA SER A 42 5.77 23.66 -11.13
C SER A 42 6.77 22.74 -10.41
N TYR A 43 7.63 22.06 -11.17
CA TYR A 43 8.55 21.00 -10.73
C TYR A 43 10.02 21.35 -10.92
N THR A 44 10.35 22.46 -11.59
CA THR A 44 11.74 22.88 -11.81
C THR A 44 12.04 24.33 -11.39
N PHE A 45 13.27 24.56 -10.97
CA PHE A 45 13.80 25.89 -10.62
C PHE A 45 15.31 25.98 -10.89
N SER A 46 15.84 27.19 -10.91
CA SER A 46 17.28 27.45 -11.04
C SER A 46 17.84 28.19 -9.83
N ILE A 47 19.12 27.97 -9.58
CA ILE A 47 19.93 28.72 -8.60
C ILE A 47 21.11 29.33 -9.34
N ARG A 48 21.29 30.64 -9.19
CA ARG A 48 22.50 31.35 -9.63
C ARG A 48 23.24 31.88 -8.41
N LEU A 49 24.54 31.61 -8.33
CA LEU A 49 25.39 32.12 -7.26
C LEU A 49 26.66 32.74 -7.82
N SER A 50 27.20 33.71 -7.10
CA SER A 50 28.48 34.36 -7.40
C SER A 50 29.40 34.27 -6.19
N LEU A 51 30.64 33.84 -6.39
CA LEU A 51 31.67 33.79 -5.35
C LEU A 51 32.70 34.92 -5.57
N GLY A 52 32.95 35.73 -4.56
CA GLY A 52 33.91 36.84 -4.60
C GLY A 52 35.32 36.41 -4.20
N LEU A 53 36.28 36.49 -5.13
CA LEU A 53 37.68 36.09 -4.94
C LEU A 53 38.61 37.30 -5.10
N GLY A 54 38.37 38.36 -4.31
CA GLY A 54 39.10 39.63 -4.44
C GLY A 54 38.67 40.39 -5.70
N ASP A 55 39.56 40.52 -6.68
CA ASP A 55 39.31 41.24 -7.96
C ASP A 55 38.60 40.36 -9.02
N ALA A 56 38.39 39.07 -8.74
CA ALA A 56 37.73 38.12 -9.63
C ALA A 56 36.44 37.58 -9.00
N SER A 57 35.50 37.14 -9.83
CA SER A 57 34.27 36.46 -9.40
C SER A 57 34.06 35.18 -10.20
N VAL A 58 33.54 34.15 -9.54
CA VAL A 58 33.09 32.91 -10.18
C VAL A 58 31.58 32.88 -10.14
N GLU A 59 30.95 32.85 -11.30
CA GLU A 59 29.50 32.70 -11.42
C GLU A 59 29.15 31.26 -11.80
N VAL A 60 28.24 30.67 -11.04
CA VAL A 60 27.75 29.30 -11.25
C VAL A 60 26.24 29.34 -11.33
N GLU A 61 25.69 28.72 -12.37
CA GLU A 61 24.26 28.55 -12.55
C GLU A 61 23.91 27.05 -12.57
N TYR A 62 22.93 26.69 -11.76
CA TYR A 62 22.27 25.39 -11.74
C TYR A 62 20.88 25.58 -12.35
N ARG A 63 20.57 24.81 -13.40
CA ARG A 63 19.30 24.87 -14.11
C ARG A 63 18.53 23.56 -13.92
N ASP A 64 17.22 23.64 -14.07
CA ASP A 64 16.33 22.48 -14.09
C ASP A 64 16.43 21.61 -12.82
N LEU A 65 16.71 22.24 -11.67
CA LEU A 65 16.74 21.57 -10.38
C LEU A 65 15.31 21.16 -9.99
N PRO A 66 15.11 19.95 -9.43
CA PRO A 66 13.79 19.46 -9.14
C PRO A 66 13.26 20.12 -7.86
N ARG A 67 11.97 20.44 -7.84
CA ARG A 67 11.27 20.98 -6.68
C ARG A 67 9.95 20.22 -6.47
N PRO A 68 9.48 20.10 -5.23
CA PRO A 68 8.17 19.53 -4.97
C PRO A 68 7.09 20.52 -5.38
N ASP A 69 5.95 20.03 -5.86
CA ASP A 69 4.75 20.83 -6.03
C ASP A 69 4.10 21.17 -4.66
N ARG A 70 2.88 21.70 -4.69
CA ARG A 70 2.13 22.05 -3.47
C ARG A 70 1.78 20.84 -2.59
N ASP A 71 1.70 19.65 -3.18
CA ASP A 71 1.33 18.41 -2.50
C ASP A 71 2.59 17.64 -2.04
N GLY A 72 3.78 18.20 -2.26
CA GLY A 72 5.05 17.57 -1.89
C GLY A 72 5.62 16.62 -2.95
N LEU A 73 5.07 16.61 -4.16
CA LEU A 73 5.47 15.68 -5.22
C LEU A 73 6.56 16.27 -6.11
N PHE A 74 7.62 15.49 -6.32
CA PHE A 74 8.62 15.74 -7.34
C PHE A 74 8.21 15.04 -8.64
N HIS A 75 8.54 15.65 -9.78
CA HIS A 75 8.41 15.03 -11.09
C HIS A 75 9.79 14.95 -11.75
N ILE A 76 10.35 13.75 -11.81
CA ILE A 76 11.72 13.50 -12.25
C ILE A 76 11.72 12.35 -13.25
N GLU A 77 12.34 12.56 -14.41
CA GLU A 77 12.45 11.56 -15.49
C GLU A 77 11.10 10.93 -15.89
N GLY A 78 10.03 11.73 -15.89
CA GLY A 78 8.66 11.28 -16.23
C GLY A 78 7.93 10.53 -15.12
N ASN A 79 8.49 10.51 -13.90
CA ASN A 79 7.93 9.78 -12.76
C ASN A 79 7.65 10.71 -11.59
N TYR A 80 6.54 10.44 -10.89
CA TYR A 80 6.23 11.12 -9.63
C TYR A 80 6.96 10.44 -8.47
N ARG A 81 7.55 11.25 -7.60
CA ARG A 81 8.32 10.81 -6.43
C ARG A 81 7.97 11.65 -5.22
N VAL A 82 8.09 11.05 -4.04
CA VAL A 82 7.92 11.71 -2.75
C VAL A 82 9.16 11.45 -1.91
N VAL A 83 9.62 12.48 -1.20
CA VAL A 83 10.68 12.35 -0.20
C VAL A 83 10.03 12.11 1.14
N VAL A 84 10.14 10.88 1.63
CA VAL A 84 9.54 10.47 2.89
C VAL A 84 10.39 11.04 4.04
N PRO A 85 9.78 11.79 4.99
CA PRO A 85 10.48 12.25 6.17
C PRO A 85 10.95 11.08 7.03
N TYR A 86 12.02 11.30 7.79
CA TYR A 86 12.47 10.37 8.83
C TYR A 86 12.81 11.11 10.13
N PRO A 87 12.63 10.47 11.30
CA PRO A 87 13.04 11.04 12.57
C PRO A 87 14.51 10.70 12.89
N ASP A 88 15.17 11.54 13.68
CA ASP A 88 16.53 11.28 14.19
C ASP A 88 16.60 10.20 15.29
N ARG A 89 15.45 9.81 15.84
CA ARG A 89 15.29 8.79 16.90
C ARG A 89 13.90 8.18 16.88
N ARG A 90 13.69 7.14 17.68
CA ARG A 90 12.42 6.39 17.71
C ARG A 90 11.34 7.07 18.55
N GLU A 91 11.73 7.79 19.60
CA GLU A 91 10.85 8.55 20.49
C GLU A 91 10.33 9.81 19.78
N LEU A 92 9.22 9.66 19.03
CA LEU A 92 8.73 10.71 18.13
C LEU A 92 8.30 12.01 18.85
N ASP A 93 7.96 11.94 20.12
CA ASP A 93 7.66 13.11 20.97
C ASP A 93 8.90 13.97 21.28
N GLN A 94 10.10 13.40 21.10
CA GLN A 94 11.40 14.03 21.33
C GLN A 94 12.25 14.13 20.07
N ALA A 95 11.78 13.54 18.96
CA ALA A 95 12.52 13.46 17.72
C ALA A 95 12.53 14.78 16.96
N GLN A 96 13.66 15.03 16.29
CA GLN A 96 13.69 15.95 15.16
C GLN A 96 13.28 15.17 13.91
N ILE A 97 12.31 15.69 13.17
CA ILE A 97 11.82 15.15 11.91
C ILE A 97 12.54 15.86 10.76
N LEU A 98 13.25 15.08 9.95
CA LEU A 98 13.97 15.55 8.79
C LEU A 98 13.09 15.37 7.55
N CYS A 99 12.45 16.46 7.13
CA CYS A 99 11.78 16.55 5.84
C CYS A 99 12.81 16.83 4.73
N VAL A 100 12.35 16.94 3.48
CA VAL A 100 13.24 17.06 2.31
C VAL A 100 14.26 18.20 2.41
N GLY A 101 13.88 19.36 2.97
CA GLY A 101 14.78 20.49 3.14
C GLY A 101 15.83 20.28 4.22
N GLU A 102 15.50 19.60 5.31
CA GLU A 102 16.48 19.16 6.31
C GLU A 102 17.45 18.12 5.73
N GLN A 103 16.94 17.13 4.99
CA GLN A 103 17.78 16.10 4.35
C GLN A 103 18.75 16.72 3.33
N LEU A 104 18.26 17.67 2.54
CA LEU A 104 19.05 18.47 1.61
C LEU A 104 20.13 19.30 2.29
N TYR A 105 19.78 19.91 3.43
CA TYR A 105 20.72 20.68 4.22
C TYR A 105 21.88 19.80 4.70
N ASP A 106 21.57 18.66 5.32
CA ASP A 106 22.59 17.73 5.85
C ASP A 106 23.49 17.20 4.72
N PHE A 107 22.92 16.88 3.56
CA PHE A 107 23.69 16.46 2.38
C PHE A 107 24.70 17.53 1.93
N VAL A 108 24.26 18.79 1.84
CA VAL A 108 25.14 19.89 1.40
C VAL A 108 26.17 20.25 2.47
N ASP A 109 25.78 20.34 3.74
CA ASP A 109 26.69 20.70 4.83
C ASP A 109 27.78 19.64 5.01
N GLN A 110 27.46 18.35 4.96
CA GLN A 110 28.46 17.27 5.05
C GLN A 110 29.49 17.33 3.91
N ARG A 111 29.07 17.64 2.68
CA ARG A 111 29.99 17.78 1.55
C ARG A 111 30.85 19.03 1.67
N LEU A 112 30.28 20.17 2.07
CA LEU A 112 31.04 21.41 2.26
C LEU A 112 31.99 21.33 3.46
N GLU A 113 31.64 20.60 4.52
CA GLU A 113 32.52 20.37 5.67
C GLU A 113 33.75 19.53 5.29
N ALA A 114 33.61 18.61 4.35
CA ALA A 114 34.73 17.84 3.81
C ALA A 114 35.62 18.65 2.85
N ALA A 115 35.22 19.86 2.45
CA ALA A 115 35.97 20.69 1.52
C ALA A 115 37.22 21.30 2.18
N PRO A 116 38.39 21.30 1.51
CA PRO A 116 39.58 21.97 2.02
C PRO A 116 39.37 23.48 2.26
N GLU A 117 39.93 24.01 3.35
CA GLU A 117 39.76 25.42 3.78
C GLU A 117 40.31 26.47 2.77
N GLN A 118 41.13 26.06 1.80
CA GLN A 118 41.81 26.97 0.86
C GLN A 118 41.75 26.42 -0.57
N LEU A 119 40.54 26.43 -1.15
CA LEU A 119 40.33 26.11 -2.55
C LEU A 119 40.44 27.36 -3.42
N ALA A 120 41.14 27.22 -4.55
CA ALA A 120 41.09 28.20 -5.63
C ALA A 120 39.79 27.95 -6.41
N TRP A 121 38.67 28.46 -5.88
CA TRP A 121 37.35 28.22 -6.45
C TRP A 121 37.28 28.55 -7.94
N ASP A 122 36.73 27.63 -8.71
CA ASP A 122 36.29 27.75 -10.10
C ASP A 122 34.94 27.02 -10.26
N ASP A 123 34.31 27.10 -11.44
CA ASP A 123 32.99 26.47 -11.67
C ASP A 123 33.04 24.96 -11.40
N ASP A 124 34.11 24.28 -11.79
CA ASP A 124 34.28 22.83 -11.59
C ASP A 124 34.37 22.45 -10.11
N LEU A 125 35.16 23.18 -9.31
CA LEU A 125 35.29 22.93 -7.87
C LEU A 125 34.01 23.27 -7.11
N VAL A 126 33.32 24.35 -7.49
CA VAL A 126 32.01 24.66 -6.92
C VAL A 126 31.02 23.53 -7.21
N ARG A 127 30.95 23.05 -8.45
CA ARG A 127 30.07 21.91 -8.80
C ARG A 127 30.48 20.61 -8.10
N ASN A 128 31.76 20.41 -7.82
CA ASN A 128 32.23 19.22 -7.11
C ASN A 128 31.85 19.23 -5.62
N TRP A 129 31.99 20.38 -4.94
CA TRP A 129 31.75 20.53 -3.50
C TRP A 129 30.32 20.96 -3.14
N LEU A 130 29.64 21.64 -4.07
CA LEU A 130 28.22 21.99 -4.04
C LEU A 130 27.50 21.36 -5.24
N PRO A 131 27.36 20.03 -5.27
CA PRO A 131 26.81 19.32 -6.42
C PRO A 131 25.28 19.32 -6.41
N LEU A 132 24.65 20.50 -6.49
CA LEU A 132 23.19 20.63 -6.54
C LEU A 132 22.61 19.96 -7.80
N ASP A 133 23.38 19.88 -8.88
CA ASP A 133 23.04 19.12 -10.10
C ASP A 133 23.26 17.61 -9.93
N ALA A 134 24.25 17.17 -9.15
CA ALA A 134 24.42 15.75 -8.84
C ALA A 134 23.38 15.26 -7.83
N TRP A 135 22.76 16.15 -7.07
CA TRP A 135 21.60 15.80 -6.27
C TRP A 135 20.55 15.10 -7.14
N LEU A 136 20.27 15.51 -8.38
CA LEU A 136 19.39 14.76 -9.28
C LEU A 136 19.84 13.31 -9.54
N ARG A 137 21.16 13.07 -9.71
CA ARG A 137 21.70 11.72 -9.97
C ARG A 137 21.66 10.86 -8.72
N ASP A 138 22.07 11.42 -7.58
CA ASP A 138 22.24 10.71 -6.31
C ASP A 138 20.91 10.58 -5.54
N PHE A 139 19.98 11.51 -5.71
CA PHE A 139 18.66 11.53 -5.07
C PHE A 139 17.83 10.28 -5.37
N HIS A 140 18.07 9.61 -6.50
CA HIS A 140 17.40 8.35 -6.82
C HIS A 140 17.86 7.16 -6.01
N LEU A 141 19.02 7.27 -5.37
CA LEU A 141 19.65 6.22 -4.57
C LEU A 141 19.32 6.34 -3.07
N GLU A 142 18.79 7.49 -2.64
CA GLU A 142 18.39 7.71 -1.25
C GLU A 142 17.16 6.88 -0.87
N GLU A 143 17.22 6.22 0.28
CA GLU A 143 16.12 5.38 0.80
C GLU A 143 14.81 6.16 1.04
N THR A 144 14.92 7.49 1.21
CA THR A 144 13.80 8.40 1.43
C THR A 144 13.08 8.81 0.16
N SER A 145 13.75 8.77 -0.99
CA SER A 145 13.17 9.17 -2.28
C SER A 145 12.42 8.01 -2.93
N GLN A 146 11.11 7.93 -2.69
CA GLN A 146 10.28 6.81 -3.13
C GLN A 146 9.48 7.18 -4.38
N TYR A 147 9.31 6.22 -5.30
CA TYR A 147 8.30 6.34 -6.35
C TYR A 147 6.92 6.48 -5.74
N LEU A 148 6.11 7.40 -6.26
CA LEU A 148 4.75 7.59 -5.77
C LEU A 148 3.94 6.31 -5.95
N GLN A 149 3.59 5.70 -4.82
CA GLN A 149 2.54 4.69 -4.76
C GLN A 149 1.19 5.36 -5.00
N ALA A 150 0.49 4.91 -6.04
CA ALA A 150 -0.78 5.48 -6.48
C ALA A 150 -1.70 4.40 -7.05
N THR A 151 -1.72 3.22 -6.43
CA THR A 151 -2.63 2.12 -6.83
C THR A 151 -4.09 2.56 -6.78
N ASN A 152 -4.43 3.39 -5.79
CA ASN A 152 -5.69 4.10 -5.68
C ASN A 152 -5.50 5.40 -4.89
N TRP A 153 -6.60 6.12 -4.68
CA TRP A 153 -6.63 7.37 -3.91
C TRP A 153 -5.99 7.20 -2.51
N LEU A 154 -6.35 6.14 -1.77
CA LEU A 154 -5.83 5.92 -0.42
C LEU A 154 -4.32 5.65 -0.42
N ASP A 155 -3.83 4.85 -1.36
CA ASP A 155 -2.40 4.56 -1.51
C ASP A 155 -1.60 5.85 -1.68
N ARG A 156 -2.06 6.75 -2.57
CA ARG A 156 -1.45 8.05 -2.82
C ARG A 156 -1.38 8.93 -1.57
N TYR A 157 -2.52 9.19 -0.95
CA TYR A 157 -2.57 10.17 0.15
C TYR A 157 -1.98 9.64 1.45
N THR A 158 -2.01 8.32 1.70
CA THR A 158 -1.29 7.73 2.83
C THR A 158 0.23 7.72 2.59
N HIS A 159 0.69 7.56 1.34
CA HIS A 159 2.11 7.64 1.01
C HIS A 159 2.67 9.06 1.21
N LEU A 160 1.91 10.10 0.85
CA LEU A 160 2.27 11.50 1.12
C LEU A 160 2.39 11.81 2.62
N ARG A 161 1.72 11.04 3.49
CA ARG A 161 1.77 11.16 4.95
C ARG A 161 2.70 10.16 5.63
N ARG A 162 3.50 9.42 4.85
CA ARG A 162 4.41 8.41 5.40
C ARG A 162 5.54 9.07 6.19
N LEU A 163 5.98 8.39 7.24
CA LEU A 163 7.18 8.67 8.02
C LEU A 163 7.95 7.34 8.14
N THR A 164 9.25 7.31 7.81
CA THR A 164 10.04 6.07 7.84
C THR A 164 11.18 6.17 8.85
N LEU A 165 11.28 5.19 9.74
CA LEU A 165 12.41 5.00 10.65
C LEU A 165 13.55 4.28 9.90
N ILE A 166 14.57 5.02 9.49
CA ILE A 166 15.68 4.50 8.70
C ILE A 166 16.77 3.94 9.62
N PRO A 167 17.21 2.67 9.45
CA PRO A 167 18.17 2.03 10.34
C PRO A 167 19.52 2.75 10.47
N ILE A 168 19.90 3.58 9.49
CA ILE A 168 21.14 4.35 9.56
C ILE A 168 21.10 5.43 10.67
N VAL A 169 19.90 5.88 11.07
CA VAL A 169 19.69 6.95 12.04
C VAL A 169 19.06 6.45 13.34
N VAL A 170 18.38 5.30 13.34
CA VAL A 170 17.70 4.76 14.53
C VAL A 170 18.34 3.47 15.04
N GLU A 171 18.27 3.25 16.36
CA GLU A 171 18.75 2.01 16.97
C GLU A 171 18.07 0.76 16.38
N PRO A 172 18.77 -0.39 16.32
CA PRO A 172 18.20 -1.64 15.81
C PRO A 172 16.88 -2.01 16.51
N PHE A 173 15.81 -2.09 15.73
CA PHE A 173 14.50 -2.53 16.21
C PHE A 173 14.48 -4.05 16.41
N ASP A 174 14.23 -4.50 17.63
CA ASP A 174 14.22 -5.91 18.06
C ASP A 174 12.81 -6.56 18.04
N GLY A 175 11.79 -5.81 17.63
CA GLY A 175 10.41 -6.31 17.51
C GLY A 175 9.56 -6.24 18.78
N GLN A 176 10.10 -5.83 19.94
CA GLN A 176 9.38 -5.95 21.22
C GLN A 176 8.38 -4.81 21.50
N ASP A 177 8.47 -3.69 20.77
CA ASP A 177 7.56 -2.54 20.95
C ASP A 177 7.16 -1.91 19.60
N VAL A 178 6.29 -2.58 18.86
CA VAL A 178 5.86 -2.12 17.51
C VAL A 178 5.30 -0.69 17.53
N PHE A 179 4.71 -0.25 18.65
CA PHE A 179 4.10 1.06 18.79
C PHE A 179 4.33 1.64 20.21
N PRO A 180 5.48 2.32 20.43
CA PRO A 180 5.80 2.93 21.73
C PRO A 180 4.83 4.07 22.07
N TYR A 181 4.67 4.37 23.36
CA TYR A 181 3.79 5.44 23.83
C TYR A 181 4.12 6.82 23.26
N SER A 182 5.39 7.09 22.95
CA SER A 182 5.86 8.32 22.30
C SER A 182 5.22 8.57 20.93
N GLN A 183 4.65 7.55 20.30
CA GLN A 183 3.97 7.63 19.00
C GLN A 183 2.48 7.99 19.12
N TYR A 184 1.91 7.91 20.33
CA TYR A 184 0.48 8.04 20.56
C TYR A 184 -0.04 9.42 20.14
N GLY A 185 -0.98 9.42 19.21
CA GLY A 185 -1.60 10.63 18.65
C GLY A 185 -0.74 11.40 17.65
N LEU A 186 0.50 10.98 17.42
CA LEU A 186 1.40 11.56 16.41
C LEU A 186 1.35 10.77 15.09
N VAL A 187 1.32 9.45 15.19
CA VAL A 187 1.20 8.53 14.05
C VAL A 187 0.05 7.55 14.28
N CYS A 188 -0.47 7.00 13.18
CA CYS A 188 -1.56 6.04 13.23
C CYS A 188 -1.09 4.68 13.79
N PRO A 189 -1.78 4.11 14.79
CA PRO A 189 -1.43 2.78 15.33
C PRO A 189 -1.84 1.61 14.42
N TYR A 190 -2.71 1.84 13.44
CA TYR A 190 -3.21 0.80 12.54
C TYR A 190 -2.54 0.81 11.17
N CYS A 191 -2.05 1.95 10.68
CA CYS A 191 -1.46 2.09 9.35
C CYS A 191 0.03 1.69 9.33
N ILE A 192 0.33 0.47 9.76
CA ILE A 192 1.69 -0.09 9.85
C ILE A 192 1.74 -1.32 8.93
N PRO A 193 2.77 -1.46 8.07
CA PRO A 193 2.86 -2.65 7.21
C PRO A 193 3.19 -3.90 8.02
N GLU A 194 2.70 -5.05 7.56
CA GLU A 194 3.18 -6.35 8.04
C GLU A 194 4.60 -6.66 7.51
N GLY A 195 5.28 -7.61 8.17
CA GLY A 195 6.55 -8.13 7.70
C GLY A 195 7.78 -7.38 8.24
N PRO A 196 8.90 -7.37 7.50
CA PRO A 196 10.19 -6.87 8.00
C PRO A 196 10.21 -5.39 8.42
N ASN A 197 9.27 -4.59 7.89
CA ASN A 197 9.18 -3.15 8.12
C ASN A 197 8.14 -2.76 9.18
N ILE A 198 7.59 -3.75 9.90
CA ILE A 198 6.65 -3.49 10.99
C ILE A 198 7.28 -2.56 12.04
N GLY A 199 6.53 -1.55 12.49
CA GLY A 199 7.01 -0.54 13.44
C GLY A 199 8.06 0.42 12.89
N ARG A 200 8.42 0.33 11.59
CA ARG A 200 9.40 1.23 10.94
C ARG A 200 8.79 2.18 9.94
N VAL A 201 7.79 1.73 9.18
CA VAL A 201 7.04 2.58 8.26
C VAL A 201 5.73 2.96 8.93
N LEU A 202 5.55 4.26 9.12
CA LEU A 202 4.46 4.85 9.89
C LEU A 202 3.67 5.83 9.00
N GLU A 203 2.47 6.17 9.41
CA GLU A 203 1.64 7.22 8.79
C GLU A 203 1.34 8.32 9.81
N VAL A 204 1.61 9.57 9.47
CA VAL A 204 1.27 10.73 10.32
C VAL A 204 -0.23 10.80 10.51
N ALA A 205 -0.67 10.78 11.78
CA ALA A 205 -2.09 10.78 12.15
C ALA A 205 -2.82 12.00 11.58
N ARG A 206 -4.13 11.91 11.34
CA ARG A 206 -4.95 13.03 10.83
C ARG A 206 -4.89 14.24 11.76
N GLY A 207 -4.84 14.00 13.06
CA GLY A 207 -4.72 14.99 14.12
C GLY A 207 -3.28 15.42 14.42
N ALA A 208 -2.33 15.13 13.54
CA ALA A 208 -0.93 15.53 13.69
C ALA A 208 -0.37 16.18 12.42
N ARG A 209 0.72 16.94 12.59
CA ARG A 209 1.48 17.55 11.48
C ARG A 209 2.95 17.69 11.84
N ILE A 210 3.80 17.81 10.83
CA ILE A 210 5.20 18.21 11.01
C ILE A 210 5.29 19.73 10.90
N ARG A 211 5.95 20.37 11.88
CA ARG A 211 6.23 21.81 11.90
C ARG A 211 7.58 22.05 12.56
N ASP A 212 8.42 22.89 11.95
CA ASP A 212 9.75 23.23 12.47
C ASP A 212 10.59 21.97 12.82
N GLY A 213 10.42 20.92 12.00
CA GLY A 213 11.00 19.59 12.19
C GLY A 213 10.60 18.90 13.49
N LYS A 214 9.41 19.16 14.01
CA LYS A 214 8.79 18.40 15.10
C LYS A 214 7.44 17.86 14.68
N LEU A 215 7.07 16.69 15.20
CA LEU A 215 5.74 16.11 15.00
C LEU A 215 4.83 16.60 16.13
N GLU A 216 3.78 17.36 15.79
CA GLU A 216 2.90 18.01 16.76
C GLU A 216 1.45 17.53 16.60
N ARG A 217 0.77 17.34 17.72
CA ARG A 217 -0.69 17.10 17.76
C ARG A 217 -1.42 18.43 17.57
N ILE A 218 -2.43 18.42 16.71
CA ILE A 218 -3.27 19.59 16.37
C ILE A 218 -4.77 19.35 16.60
N ASP A 219 -5.16 18.12 16.93
CA ASP A 219 -6.55 17.72 17.21
C ASP A 219 -6.57 16.66 18.34
N ASP A 220 -7.43 16.87 19.33
CA ASP A 220 -7.60 16.00 20.49
C ASP A 220 -8.85 15.09 20.40
N ALA A 221 -9.58 15.11 19.27
CA ALA A 221 -10.70 14.19 19.07
C ALA A 221 -10.22 12.72 19.15
N PRO A 222 -11.02 11.78 19.71
CA PRO A 222 -10.58 10.40 19.90
C PRO A 222 -10.15 9.69 18.61
N ASP A 223 -10.76 10.04 17.48
CA ASP A 223 -10.47 9.51 16.14
C ASP A 223 -9.38 10.30 15.40
N SER A 224 -8.84 11.38 15.98
CA SER A 224 -7.76 12.17 15.38
C SER A 224 -6.43 11.40 15.32
N ILE A 225 -6.27 10.39 16.17
CA ILE A 225 -5.09 9.51 16.22
C ILE A 225 -5.00 8.60 14.98
N LEU A 226 -6.09 8.46 14.22
CA LEU A 226 -6.16 7.59 13.05
C LEU A 226 -5.50 8.24 11.83
N GLY A 227 -4.87 7.42 11.00
CA GLY A 227 -4.48 7.76 9.63
C GLY A 227 -5.70 7.74 8.70
N PHE A 228 -5.49 8.08 7.43
CA PHE A 228 -6.60 8.19 6.47
C PHE A 228 -7.30 6.87 6.26
N SER A 229 -6.57 5.79 5.96
CA SER A 229 -7.17 4.47 5.76
C SER A 229 -7.92 3.97 7.00
N ALA A 230 -7.33 4.13 8.20
CA ALA A 230 -7.95 3.71 9.45
C ALA A 230 -9.22 4.51 9.78
N SER A 231 -9.25 5.80 9.45
CA SER A 231 -10.43 6.64 9.68
C SER A 231 -11.65 6.25 8.83
N MET A 232 -11.44 5.46 7.78
CA MET A 232 -12.47 5.01 6.83
C MET A 232 -13.00 3.59 7.09
N VAL A 233 -12.59 2.98 8.21
CA VAL A 233 -13.10 1.70 8.70
C VAL A 233 -14.24 1.97 9.69
N PRO A 234 -15.51 1.72 9.34
CA PRO A 234 -16.60 1.84 10.30
C PRO A 234 -16.49 0.77 11.38
N PHE A 235 -17.02 1.00 12.57
CA PHE A 235 -16.97 0.03 13.68
C PHE A 235 -15.56 -0.47 14.04
N LEU A 236 -14.52 0.33 13.80
CA LEU A 236 -13.12 -0.01 14.07
C LEU A 236 -12.90 -0.55 15.49
N GLU A 237 -13.63 -0.02 16.47
CA GLU A 237 -13.59 -0.44 17.88
C GLU A 237 -14.17 -1.84 18.17
N HIS A 238 -14.66 -2.54 17.13
CA HIS A 238 -15.18 -3.91 17.20
C HIS A 238 -14.31 -4.92 16.43
N ASP A 239 -13.15 -4.48 15.94
CA ASP A 239 -12.17 -5.32 15.27
C ASP A 239 -10.91 -5.48 16.13
N ASP A 240 -10.33 -6.68 16.12
CA ASP A 240 -8.97 -6.90 16.65
C ASP A 240 -7.96 -6.03 15.94
N THR A 241 -6.97 -5.51 16.68
CA THR A 241 -5.94 -4.60 16.17
C THR A 241 -5.21 -5.16 14.95
N ASN A 242 -4.89 -6.46 14.93
CA ASN A 242 -4.19 -7.06 13.80
C ASN A 242 -5.09 -7.10 12.56
N ARG A 243 -6.41 -7.29 12.74
CA ARG A 243 -7.36 -7.28 11.61
C ARG A 243 -7.62 -5.88 11.10
N ALA A 244 -7.77 -4.91 11.97
CA ALA A 244 -7.84 -3.50 11.60
C ALA A 244 -6.60 -3.10 10.79
N LEU A 245 -5.39 -3.43 11.27
CA LEU A 245 -4.13 -3.19 10.56
C LEU A 245 -4.11 -3.84 9.16
N MET A 246 -4.50 -5.11 9.07
CA MET A 246 -4.61 -5.80 7.78
C MET A 246 -5.62 -5.13 6.85
N GLY A 247 -6.79 -4.73 7.38
CA GLY A 247 -7.86 -4.08 6.62
C GLY A 247 -7.41 -2.76 5.98
N VAL A 248 -6.79 -1.90 6.78
CA VAL A 248 -6.28 -0.60 6.29
C VAL A 248 -5.18 -0.75 5.25
N ASN A 249 -4.34 -1.80 5.37
CA ASN A 249 -3.30 -2.10 4.39
C ASN A 249 -3.86 -2.66 3.09
N MET A 250 -4.92 -3.48 3.16
CA MET A 250 -5.58 -4.04 1.98
C MET A 250 -6.36 -3.00 1.20
N MET A 251 -7.00 -2.03 1.86
CA MET A 251 -7.73 -0.94 1.19
C MET A 251 -6.84 -0.14 0.23
N ARG A 252 -5.55 0.04 0.53
CA ARG A 252 -4.58 0.74 -0.35
C ARG A 252 -4.22 -0.08 -1.59
N GLN A 253 -4.48 -1.38 -1.58
CA GLN A 253 -4.18 -2.30 -2.69
C GLN A 253 -5.41 -2.57 -3.56
N TRP A 254 -6.57 -1.99 -3.23
CA TRP A 254 -7.76 -2.15 -4.04
C TRP A 254 -7.61 -1.49 -5.40
N THR A 255 -8.10 -2.19 -6.42
CA THR A 255 -8.24 -1.61 -7.76
C THR A 255 -9.24 -0.47 -7.71
N SER A 256 -8.92 0.67 -8.33
CA SER A 256 -9.83 1.82 -8.44
C SER A 256 -9.88 2.35 -9.87
N ALA A 257 -10.82 3.26 -10.13
CA ALA A 257 -11.03 3.84 -11.47
C ALA A 257 -10.01 4.94 -11.82
N ALA A 258 -9.02 5.22 -10.96
CA ALA A 258 -8.13 6.37 -11.08
C ALA A 258 -7.03 6.22 -12.15
N ASP A 259 -7.08 7.12 -13.12
CA ASP A 259 -6.02 7.66 -13.98
C ASP A 259 -4.78 6.81 -14.26
N THR A 260 -4.72 6.27 -15.48
CA THR A 260 -3.58 5.65 -16.18
C THR A 260 -2.38 6.59 -16.39
N ALA A 261 -2.28 7.71 -15.67
CA ALA A 261 -1.33 8.80 -15.95
C ALA A 261 -0.07 8.80 -15.08
N ALA A 262 -0.03 8.07 -13.96
CA ALA A 262 1.18 7.91 -13.16
C ALA A 262 1.60 6.44 -13.18
N PRO A 263 2.77 6.09 -13.78
CA PRO A 263 3.25 4.71 -13.75
C PRO A 263 3.53 4.31 -12.30
N VAL A 264 2.77 3.34 -11.79
CA VAL A 264 2.92 2.84 -10.43
C VAL A 264 4.10 1.88 -10.40
N HIS A 265 5.29 2.39 -10.08
CA HIS A 265 6.51 1.58 -10.07
C HIS A 265 6.58 0.70 -8.83
N SER A 266 6.28 -0.59 -9.00
CA SER A 266 6.87 -1.66 -8.19
C SER A 266 7.96 -2.34 -9.02
N THR A 267 9.12 -2.61 -8.42
CA THR A 267 10.23 -3.31 -9.05
C THR A 267 9.81 -4.71 -9.52
N GLY A 268 9.51 -4.85 -10.81
CA GLY A 268 9.21 -6.14 -11.43
C GLY A 268 8.88 -6.00 -12.91
N TRP A 269 9.42 -6.90 -13.73
CA TRP A 269 9.07 -7.07 -15.15
C TRP A 269 7.56 -7.35 -15.38
N PHE A 270 6.83 -7.76 -14.34
CA PHE A 270 5.44 -8.21 -14.40
C PHE A 270 4.40 -7.09 -14.59
N ARG A 271 4.74 -5.81 -14.39
CA ARG A 271 3.74 -4.71 -14.41
C ARG A 271 3.57 -3.99 -15.74
N GLN A 272 4.53 -4.08 -16.65
CA GLN A 272 4.42 -3.42 -17.96
C GLN A 272 3.25 -3.96 -18.81
N GLN A 273 2.77 -5.18 -18.52
CA GLN A 273 1.56 -5.77 -19.11
C GLN A 273 0.27 -5.45 -18.33
N HIS A 274 0.37 -5.03 -17.07
CA HIS A 274 -0.75 -4.66 -16.18
C HIS A 274 -1.32 -3.29 -16.52
N ASP A 275 -0.44 -2.29 -16.70
CA ASP A 275 -0.82 -0.91 -17.03
C ASP A 275 -1.53 -0.79 -18.39
N GLN A 276 -1.20 -1.66 -19.35
CA GLN A 276 -1.90 -1.71 -20.65
C GLN A 276 -3.31 -2.33 -20.58
N ARG A 277 -3.61 -3.14 -19.55
CA ARG A 277 -4.92 -3.80 -19.39
C ARG A 277 -5.95 -2.93 -18.65
N LEU A 278 -5.49 -2.14 -17.67
CA LEU A 278 -6.32 -1.22 -16.85
C LEU A 278 -7.03 -0.14 -17.66
N ALA A 279 -6.48 0.27 -18.80
CA ALA A 279 -7.01 1.37 -19.62
C ALA A 279 -8.29 1.06 -20.41
N SER A 280 -8.82 -0.19 -20.37
CA SER A 280 -9.70 -0.68 -21.45
C SER A 280 -11.18 -0.90 -21.14
N LYS A 281 -11.67 -0.76 -19.88
CA LYS A 281 -13.10 -0.93 -19.58
C LYS A 281 -13.59 -0.04 -18.43
N GLY A 282 -14.83 0.44 -18.54
CA GLY A 282 -15.44 1.42 -17.63
C GLY A 282 -15.76 0.85 -16.24
N HIS A 283 -14.74 0.68 -15.42
CA HIS A 283 -14.84 0.38 -14.00
C HIS A 283 -15.61 1.50 -13.26
N LYS A 284 -16.67 1.15 -12.52
CA LYS A 284 -17.51 2.09 -11.75
C LYS A 284 -17.72 1.56 -10.34
N PRO A 285 -16.76 1.80 -9.42
CA PRO A 285 -16.91 1.43 -8.03
C PRO A 285 -18.06 2.21 -7.38
N GLU A 286 -18.61 1.66 -6.31
CA GLU A 286 -19.80 2.18 -5.64
C GLU A 286 -19.43 2.91 -4.35
N PRO A 287 -20.14 3.99 -3.98
CA PRO A 287 -20.09 4.48 -2.61
C PRO A 287 -20.53 3.39 -1.62
N ALA A 288 -19.79 3.22 -0.53
CA ALA A 288 -20.19 2.29 0.52
C ALA A 288 -21.53 2.72 1.14
N LEU A 289 -22.41 1.75 1.44
CA LEU A 289 -23.66 1.98 2.15
C LEU A 289 -23.44 2.37 3.62
N VAL A 290 -22.33 1.92 4.20
CA VAL A 290 -21.88 2.30 5.53
C VAL A 290 -20.62 3.14 5.39
N GLN A 291 -20.68 4.39 5.81
CA GLN A 291 -19.62 5.38 5.68
C GLN A 291 -19.19 5.85 7.07
N THR A 292 -18.02 6.45 7.16
CA THR A 292 -17.48 7.03 8.40
C THR A 292 -17.72 8.54 8.47
N GLY A 293 -18.00 9.17 7.33
CA GLY A 293 -18.08 10.62 7.18
C GLY A 293 -16.72 11.27 6.95
N TYR A 294 -15.68 10.46 6.75
CA TYR A 294 -14.34 10.89 6.34
C TYR A 294 -14.05 10.60 4.86
N GLU A 295 -14.96 9.94 4.14
CA GLU A 295 -14.79 9.65 2.72
C GLU A 295 -14.78 10.96 1.90
N PRO A 296 -13.74 11.21 1.08
CA PRO A 296 -13.63 12.44 0.30
C PRO A 296 -14.61 12.44 -0.88
N GLU A 297 -15.00 13.64 -1.32
CA GLU A 297 -15.71 13.84 -2.59
C GLU A 297 -14.73 13.77 -3.78
N ALA A 298 -14.09 12.61 -3.97
CA ALA A 298 -13.16 12.35 -5.07
C ALA A 298 -13.69 11.24 -5.97
N ALA A 299 -13.65 11.46 -7.29
CA ALA A 299 -14.24 10.56 -8.29
C ALA A 299 -13.56 9.17 -8.33
N ASP A 300 -12.31 9.12 -7.89
CA ASP A 300 -11.43 7.96 -7.88
C ASP A 300 -11.25 7.32 -6.49
N PHE A 301 -11.96 7.81 -5.48
CA PHE A 301 -11.80 7.33 -4.10
C PHE A 301 -12.33 5.92 -3.89
N TRP A 302 -13.55 5.67 -4.36
CA TRP A 302 -14.20 4.38 -4.17
C TRP A 302 -13.47 3.31 -5.00
N GLY A 303 -13.21 2.16 -4.40
CA GLY A 303 -12.51 1.03 -5.03
C GLY A 303 -13.19 -0.32 -4.81
N GLY A 304 -14.43 -0.31 -4.32
CA GLY A 304 -15.16 -1.51 -3.94
C GLY A 304 -16.65 -1.47 -4.31
N TYR A 305 -17.34 -2.52 -3.89
CA TYR A 305 -18.75 -2.78 -4.17
C TYR A 305 -19.47 -3.20 -2.89
N ASN A 306 -20.74 -2.81 -2.77
CA ASN A 306 -21.60 -3.29 -1.70
C ASN A 306 -22.12 -4.67 -2.11
N LEU A 307 -21.64 -5.72 -1.45
CA LEU A 307 -22.08 -7.10 -1.70
C LEU A 307 -22.99 -7.57 -0.58
N LEU A 308 -24.18 -8.06 -0.94
CA LEU A 308 -25.09 -8.73 -0.02
C LEU A 308 -24.44 -10.02 0.48
N THR A 309 -23.84 -9.93 1.66
CA THR A 309 -22.99 -10.98 2.25
C THR A 309 -23.80 -11.80 3.25
N ALA A 310 -23.83 -13.11 3.07
CA ALA A 310 -24.37 -14.06 4.04
C ALA A 310 -23.26 -14.73 4.83
N PHE A 311 -23.38 -14.73 6.15
CA PHE A 311 -22.43 -15.38 7.06
C PHE A 311 -22.85 -16.82 7.33
N VAL A 312 -22.60 -17.71 6.37
CA VAL A 312 -22.95 -19.14 6.44
C VAL A 312 -21.81 -20.03 5.94
N MET A 313 -21.78 -21.27 6.44
CA MET A 313 -20.92 -22.31 5.86
C MET A 313 -21.56 -22.80 4.56
N TRP A 314 -20.75 -22.95 3.50
CA TRP A 314 -21.22 -23.42 2.20
C TRP A 314 -20.32 -24.53 1.67
N ASP A 315 -20.76 -25.78 1.87
CA ASP A 315 -20.04 -26.99 1.50
C ASP A 315 -18.53 -26.90 1.85
N GLY A 316 -17.67 -27.37 0.94
CA GLY A 316 -16.22 -27.18 1.01
C GLY A 316 -15.74 -25.89 0.33
N ASP A 317 -16.62 -25.13 -0.31
CA ASP A 317 -16.23 -23.94 -1.08
C ASP A 317 -15.86 -22.77 -0.17
N THR A 318 -16.47 -22.69 1.02
CA THR A 318 -16.09 -21.71 2.06
C THR A 318 -15.14 -22.28 3.10
N PHE A 319 -14.45 -23.38 2.80
CA PHE A 319 -13.43 -23.92 3.69
C PHE A 319 -12.29 -22.93 3.86
N GLU A 320 -11.82 -22.76 5.10
CA GLU A 320 -10.86 -21.70 5.49
C GLU A 320 -11.36 -20.31 5.09
N ASP A 321 -10.73 -19.69 4.09
CA ASP A 321 -11.03 -18.34 3.58
C ASP A 321 -11.54 -18.36 2.13
N GLY A 322 -12.14 -19.47 1.72
CA GLY A 322 -12.81 -19.57 0.43
C GLY A 322 -14.06 -18.68 0.37
N LEU A 323 -14.26 -18.03 -0.78
CA LEU A 323 -15.41 -17.17 -1.05
C LEU A 323 -16.24 -17.75 -2.19
N VAL A 324 -17.55 -17.83 -1.98
CA VAL A 324 -18.51 -18.11 -3.04
C VAL A 324 -19.19 -16.81 -3.44
N ILE A 325 -19.20 -16.50 -4.74
CA ILE A 325 -19.80 -15.28 -5.28
C ILE A 325 -20.83 -15.62 -6.35
N SER A 326 -21.88 -14.82 -6.44
CA SER A 326 -22.89 -14.93 -7.50
C SER A 326 -22.32 -14.46 -8.85
N GLU A 327 -22.85 -15.00 -9.94
CA GLU A 327 -22.47 -14.62 -11.31
C GLU A 327 -22.76 -13.14 -11.58
N SER A 328 -23.90 -12.62 -11.12
CA SER A 328 -24.24 -11.19 -11.27
C SER A 328 -23.29 -10.28 -10.50
N ALA A 329 -22.96 -10.62 -9.25
CA ALA A 329 -21.99 -9.85 -8.47
C ALA A 329 -20.60 -9.93 -9.12
N ALA A 330 -20.21 -11.10 -9.64
CA ALA A 330 -18.94 -11.26 -10.30
C ALA A 330 -18.83 -10.44 -11.59
N ALA A 331 -19.89 -10.40 -12.39
CA ALA A 331 -19.97 -9.56 -13.57
C ALA A 331 -19.98 -8.06 -13.24
N ARG A 332 -20.55 -7.67 -12.08
CA ARG A 332 -20.55 -6.29 -11.60
C ARG A 332 -19.16 -5.83 -11.14
N MET A 333 -18.37 -6.74 -10.58
CA MET A 333 -16.98 -6.56 -10.14
C MET A 333 -15.96 -6.76 -11.28
N ASP A 334 -16.13 -6.07 -12.41
CA ASP A 334 -15.22 -6.12 -13.57
C ASP A 334 -13.95 -5.27 -13.30
N PHE A 335 -12.95 -5.86 -12.65
CA PHE A 335 -11.69 -5.21 -12.27
C PHE A 335 -10.54 -5.66 -13.17
N PRO A 336 -9.80 -4.75 -13.82
CA PRO A 336 -9.50 -4.68 -15.27
C PRO A 336 -9.90 -5.82 -16.23
N ALA A 337 -10.09 -7.04 -15.73
CA ALA A 337 -10.63 -8.21 -16.38
C ALA A 337 -11.85 -8.74 -15.59
N ALA A 338 -12.60 -9.64 -16.22
CA ALA A 338 -13.71 -10.30 -15.56
C ALA A 338 -13.21 -11.12 -14.36
N MET A 339 -13.88 -10.99 -13.22
CA MET A 339 -13.52 -11.75 -12.03
C MET A 339 -13.64 -13.25 -12.28
N GLY A 340 -12.63 -13.98 -11.83
CA GLY A 340 -12.50 -15.42 -11.98
C GLY A 340 -12.25 -16.15 -10.66
N VAL A 341 -12.35 -17.48 -10.72
CA VAL A 341 -11.91 -18.35 -9.63
C VAL A 341 -10.41 -18.17 -9.42
N GLY A 342 -10.00 -18.01 -8.16
CA GLY A 342 -8.63 -17.73 -7.75
C GLY A 342 -8.35 -16.25 -7.48
N ASP A 343 -9.25 -15.33 -7.87
CA ASP A 343 -9.09 -13.91 -7.55
C ASP A 343 -9.27 -13.65 -6.06
N LYS A 344 -8.58 -12.63 -5.56
CA LYS A 344 -8.52 -12.33 -4.14
C LYS A 344 -9.30 -11.07 -3.79
N LEU A 345 -10.30 -11.26 -2.93
CA LEU A 345 -11.12 -10.18 -2.39
C LEU A 345 -10.76 -9.88 -0.94
N SER A 346 -11.03 -8.64 -0.52
CA SER A 346 -10.90 -8.22 0.87
C SER A 346 -11.92 -7.17 1.24
N ASN A 347 -12.19 -7.03 2.53
CA ASN A 347 -13.04 -5.95 3.07
C ASN A 347 -12.25 -5.07 4.03
N ARG A 348 -12.89 -3.99 4.49
CA ARG A 348 -12.29 -2.98 5.38
C ARG A 348 -11.93 -3.51 6.78
N HIS A 349 -12.48 -4.67 7.16
CA HIS A 349 -12.36 -5.28 8.48
C HIS A 349 -11.26 -6.36 8.56
N GLY A 350 -10.32 -6.37 7.62
CA GLY A 350 -9.22 -7.32 7.62
C GLY A 350 -9.60 -8.73 7.18
N ALA A 351 -10.82 -8.94 6.67
CA ALA A 351 -11.17 -10.20 6.00
C ALA A 351 -10.58 -10.20 4.60
N LYS A 352 -9.98 -11.33 4.22
CA LYS A 352 -9.49 -11.61 2.87
C LYS A 352 -9.84 -13.04 2.52
N GLY A 353 -10.13 -13.28 1.26
CA GLY A 353 -10.46 -14.61 0.78
C GLY A 353 -10.22 -14.74 -0.70
N VAL A 354 -10.14 -15.99 -1.15
CA VAL A 354 -9.96 -16.33 -2.56
C VAL A 354 -11.31 -16.82 -3.09
N VAL A 355 -11.72 -16.32 -4.26
CA VAL A 355 -12.92 -16.80 -4.94
C VAL A 355 -12.72 -18.26 -5.31
N THR A 356 -13.43 -19.17 -4.64
CA THR A 356 -13.34 -20.62 -4.89
C THR A 356 -14.40 -21.06 -5.89
N ARG A 357 -15.56 -20.39 -5.91
CA ARG A 357 -16.65 -20.69 -6.82
C ARG A 357 -17.44 -19.45 -7.21
N ILE A 358 -17.82 -19.40 -8.49
CA ILE A 358 -18.83 -18.47 -9.02
C ILE A 358 -20.08 -19.30 -9.31
N LEU A 359 -21.22 -18.97 -8.70
CA LEU A 359 -22.49 -19.68 -8.86
C LEU A 359 -23.50 -18.85 -9.65
N PRO A 360 -24.37 -19.48 -10.48
CA PRO A 360 -25.54 -18.80 -11.02
C PRO A 360 -26.39 -18.20 -9.90
N ASP A 361 -27.00 -17.03 -10.11
CA ASP A 361 -27.82 -16.36 -9.09
C ASP A 361 -28.96 -17.25 -8.56
N ALA A 362 -29.51 -18.13 -9.42
CA ALA A 362 -30.56 -19.09 -9.07
C ALA A 362 -30.10 -20.21 -8.12
N ASP A 363 -28.79 -20.44 -8.03
CA ASP A 363 -28.16 -21.41 -7.12
C ASP A 363 -27.63 -20.76 -5.83
N MET A 364 -27.74 -19.43 -5.70
CA MET A 364 -27.44 -18.72 -4.46
C MET A 364 -28.64 -18.79 -3.49
N PRO A 365 -28.41 -18.83 -2.17
CA PRO A 365 -29.46 -18.58 -1.19
C PRO A 365 -30.16 -17.25 -1.46
N GLN A 366 -31.42 -17.16 -1.05
CA GLN A 366 -32.24 -15.96 -1.23
C GLN A 366 -32.79 -15.48 0.11
N LEU A 367 -32.92 -14.17 0.22
CA LEU A 367 -33.71 -13.51 1.27
C LEU A 367 -35.20 -13.86 1.12
N PRO A 368 -36.03 -13.62 2.16
CA PRO A 368 -37.48 -13.87 2.10
C PRO A 368 -38.22 -13.12 0.99
N ASP A 369 -37.65 -12.01 0.49
CA ASP A 369 -38.19 -11.23 -0.63
C ASP A 369 -37.77 -11.74 -2.01
N GLY A 370 -36.99 -12.83 -2.06
CA GLY A 370 -36.47 -13.44 -3.29
C GLY A 370 -35.13 -12.87 -3.77
N THR A 371 -34.57 -11.88 -3.08
CA THR A 371 -33.26 -11.30 -3.44
C THR A 371 -32.16 -12.34 -3.26
N PRO A 372 -31.38 -12.68 -4.31
CA PRO A 372 -30.27 -13.62 -4.18
C PRO A 372 -29.11 -13.00 -3.40
N ILE A 373 -28.46 -13.81 -2.58
CA ILE A 373 -27.21 -13.48 -1.90
C ILE A 373 -26.10 -13.32 -2.95
N GLU A 374 -25.24 -12.33 -2.75
CA GLU A 374 -24.16 -12.02 -3.68
C GLU A 374 -22.83 -12.67 -3.28
N LEU A 375 -22.54 -12.73 -1.97
CA LEU A 375 -21.31 -13.30 -1.44
C LEU A 375 -21.62 -14.18 -0.21
N ILE A 376 -21.01 -15.36 -0.14
CA ILE A 376 -21.09 -16.23 1.04
C ILE A 376 -19.72 -16.26 1.73
N PHE A 377 -19.73 -15.95 3.02
CA PHE A 377 -18.55 -15.86 3.85
C PHE A 377 -18.68 -16.77 5.08
N SER A 378 -17.63 -17.53 5.38
CA SER A 378 -17.63 -18.43 6.53
C SER A 378 -17.60 -17.67 7.87
N PRO A 379 -18.54 -17.91 8.81
CA PRO A 379 -18.50 -17.30 10.13
C PRO A 379 -17.35 -17.82 11.01
N THR A 380 -16.77 -19.00 10.73
CA THR A 380 -15.66 -19.55 11.56
C THR A 380 -14.43 -18.67 11.51
N SER A 381 -14.19 -18.07 10.35
CA SER A 381 -13.10 -17.14 10.09
C SER A 381 -13.22 -15.85 10.88
N MET A 382 -14.41 -15.49 11.36
CA MET A 382 -14.61 -14.33 12.23
C MET A 382 -14.27 -14.62 13.68
N VAL A 383 -14.66 -15.79 14.18
CA VAL A 383 -14.46 -16.16 15.60
C VAL A 383 -12.97 -16.30 15.93
N SER A 384 -12.17 -16.82 14.99
CA SER A 384 -10.72 -16.93 15.17
C SER A 384 -9.98 -15.60 15.04
N ARG A 385 -10.57 -14.60 14.37
CA ARG A 385 -9.92 -13.33 14.02
C ARG A 385 -10.46 -12.12 14.76
N LEU A 386 -11.61 -12.26 15.41
CA LEU A 386 -12.26 -11.23 16.23
C LEU A 386 -12.50 -9.91 15.47
N ASN A 387 -12.88 -9.99 14.18
CA ASN A 387 -13.26 -8.84 13.36
C ASN A 387 -14.77 -8.75 13.16
N PHE A 388 -15.48 -8.46 14.26
CA PHE A 388 -16.95 -8.42 14.28
C PHE A 388 -17.53 -7.12 13.69
N GLY A 389 -16.69 -6.15 13.37
CA GLY A 389 -17.08 -4.93 12.66
C GLY A 389 -17.82 -5.23 11.36
N GLN A 390 -17.40 -6.26 10.60
CA GLN A 390 -18.06 -6.61 9.33
C GLN A 390 -19.52 -7.11 9.49
N GLN A 391 -19.85 -7.78 10.59
CA GLN A 391 -21.24 -8.19 10.86
C GLN A 391 -22.09 -6.97 11.23
N ARG A 392 -21.50 -6.01 11.94
CA ARG A 392 -22.16 -4.73 12.26
C ARG A 392 -22.33 -3.87 11.02
N GLU A 393 -21.34 -3.87 10.13
CA GLU A 393 -21.42 -3.26 8.80
C GLU A 393 -22.57 -3.88 8.00
N ALA A 394 -22.67 -5.21 7.93
CA ALA A 394 -23.75 -5.90 7.24
C ALA A 394 -25.14 -5.46 7.74
N VAL A 395 -25.33 -5.47 9.07
CA VAL A 395 -26.60 -5.06 9.70
C VAL A 395 -26.89 -3.57 9.46
N MET A 396 -25.87 -2.72 9.56
CA MET A 396 -26.02 -1.28 9.27
C MET A 396 -26.28 -1.01 7.78
N GLY A 397 -25.74 -1.82 6.88
CA GLY A 397 -26.00 -1.79 5.45
C GLY A 397 -27.46 -2.13 5.13
N ARG A 398 -28.08 -3.06 5.85
CA ARG A 398 -29.53 -3.32 5.76
C ARG A 398 -30.35 -2.08 6.14
N LEU A 399 -29.96 -1.39 7.21
CA LEU A 399 -30.62 -0.16 7.64
C LEU A 399 -30.44 0.98 6.63
N ALA A 400 -29.24 1.14 6.07
CA ALA A 400 -28.96 2.12 5.02
C ALA A 400 -29.82 1.85 3.78
N GLN A 401 -29.91 0.60 3.35
CA GLN A 401 -30.74 0.19 2.23
C GLN A 401 -32.22 0.47 2.48
N ALA A 402 -32.73 0.14 3.67
CA ALA A 402 -34.12 0.42 4.05
C ALA A 402 -34.43 1.92 4.13
N ALA A 403 -33.45 2.74 4.52
CA ALA A 403 -33.57 4.19 4.60
C ALA A 403 -33.42 4.90 3.23
N GLY A 404 -32.82 4.23 2.24
CA GLY A 404 -32.56 4.79 0.91
C GLY A 404 -31.40 5.79 0.88
N HIS A 405 -30.56 5.83 1.92
CA HIS A 405 -29.36 6.67 1.97
C HIS A 405 -28.27 6.00 2.81
N PRO A 406 -26.98 6.36 2.62
CA PRO A 406 -25.89 5.80 3.40
C PRO A 406 -26.06 6.03 4.90
N ALA A 407 -25.62 5.07 5.70
CA ALA A 407 -25.49 5.20 7.14
C ALA A 407 -24.09 5.73 7.49
N VAL A 408 -24.00 6.64 8.45
CA VAL A 408 -22.72 7.21 8.91
C VAL A 408 -22.38 6.66 10.30
N VAL A 409 -21.23 6.01 10.42
CA VAL A 409 -20.67 5.41 11.63
C VAL A 409 -19.20 5.79 11.73
N PRO A 410 -18.88 6.95 12.34
CA PRO A 410 -17.49 7.33 12.58
C PRO A 410 -16.78 6.34 13.50
N PRO A 411 -15.44 6.16 13.38
CA PRO A 411 -14.66 5.34 14.30
C PRO A 411 -14.88 5.75 15.76
N PHE A 412 -14.97 4.78 16.67
CA PHE A 412 -15.23 4.98 18.10
C PHE A 412 -16.61 5.58 18.44
N GLN A 413 -17.52 5.69 17.46
CA GLN A 413 -18.86 6.23 17.62
C GLN A 413 -19.96 5.24 17.20
N ALA A 414 -19.68 3.94 17.24
CA ALA A 414 -20.68 2.93 16.91
C ALA A 414 -21.91 3.01 17.82
N PRO A 415 -23.14 2.84 17.26
CA PRO A 415 -24.34 2.74 18.06
C PRO A 415 -24.28 1.52 18.97
N SER A 416 -24.78 1.68 20.19
CA SER A 416 -24.94 0.56 21.12
C SER A 416 -25.89 -0.49 20.56
N GLU A 417 -25.76 -1.73 21.03
CA GLU A 417 -26.63 -2.84 20.62
C GLU A 417 -28.12 -2.49 20.77
N LYS A 418 -28.51 -1.88 21.90
CA LYS A 418 -29.89 -1.45 22.16
C LYS A 418 -30.40 -0.47 21.09
N VAL A 419 -29.56 0.47 20.67
CA VAL A 419 -29.91 1.44 19.62
C VAL A 419 -30.04 0.73 18.27
N LEU A 420 -29.13 -0.19 17.95
CA LEU A 420 -29.17 -0.94 16.70
C LEU A 420 -30.44 -1.80 16.59
N LYS A 421 -30.81 -2.53 17.64
CA LYS A 421 -32.05 -3.32 17.70
C LYS A 421 -33.30 -2.47 17.50
N ALA A 422 -33.36 -1.31 18.17
CA ALA A 422 -34.47 -0.38 18.02
C ALA A 422 -34.59 0.17 16.58
N ARG A 423 -33.45 0.46 15.93
CA ARG A 423 -33.43 0.89 14.52
C ARG A 423 -33.91 -0.22 13.59
N LEU A 424 -33.49 -1.46 13.81
CA LEU A 424 -33.95 -2.63 13.03
C LEU A 424 -35.47 -2.81 13.16
N ALA A 425 -36.00 -2.82 14.38
CA ALA A 425 -37.44 -2.90 14.62
C ALA A 425 -38.21 -1.78 13.92
N THR A 426 -37.70 -0.55 13.97
CA THR A 426 -38.32 0.62 13.31
C THR A 426 -38.33 0.49 11.80
N ALA A 427 -37.28 -0.12 11.22
CA ALA A 427 -37.16 -0.38 9.79
C ALA A 427 -37.94 -1.63 9.32
N GLY A 428 -38.66 -2.32 10.22
CA GLY A 428 -39.35 -3.57 9.89
C GLY A 428 -38.42 -4.76 9.65
N LEU A 429 -37.18 -4.68 10.13
CA LEU A 429 -36.17 -5.74 10.04
C LEU A 429 -36.11 -6.54 11.35
N PRO A 430 -35.65 -7.81 11.32
CA PRO A 430 -35.46 -8.62 12.52
C PRO A 430 -34.51 -7.94 13.52
N GLU A 431 -34.90 -7.86 14.80
CA GLU A 431 -34.11 -7.20 15.84
C GLU A 431 -32.75 -7.85 16.09
N ASP A 432 -32.62 -9.15 15.83
CA ASP A 432 -31.36 -9.88 15.94
C ASP A 432 -30.46 -9.71 14.70
N GLY A 433 -30.93 -9.03 13.66
CA GLY A 433 -30.21 -8.82 12.40
C GLY A 433 -30.05 -10.09 11.55
N MET A 434 -30.74 -11.17 11.90
CA MET A 434 -30.65 -12.46 11.21
C MET A 434 -31.86 -12.73 10.32
N GLU A 435 -31.64 -13.40 9.20
CA GLU A 435 -32.67 -13.75 8.22
C GLU A 435 -32.80 -15.25 8.06
N GLN A 436 -34.01 -15.71 7.73
CA GLN A 436 -34.24 -17.09 7.30
C GLN A 436 -34.02 -17.17 5.79
N LEU A 437 -32.87 -17.70 5.38
CA LEU A 437 -32.55 -17.89 3.97
C LEU A 437 -33.26 -19.11 3.39
N THR A 438 -33.52 -19.05 2.08
CA THR A 438 -34.07 -20.18 1.30
C THR A 438 -33.21 -20.47 0.09
N LEU A 439 -32.99 -21.74 -0.24
CA LEU A 439 -32.38 -22.19 -1.50
C LEU A 439 -33.40 -23.05 -2.24
N LYS A 440 -33.73 -22.67 -3.49
CA LYS A 440 -34.67 -23.42 -4.36
C LYS A 440 -36.02 -23.72 -3.68
N GLY A 441 -36.49 -22.79 -2.84
CA GLY A 441 -37.75 -22.89 -2.11
C GLY A 441 -37.67 -23.63 -0.77
N GLU A 442 -36.53 -24.20 -0.41
CA GLU A 442 -36.31 -24.87 0.88
C GLU A 442 -35.56 -23.96 1.85
N ALA A 443 -36.02 -23.89 3.10
CA ALA A 443 -35.37 -23.07 4.13
C ALA A 443 -34.04 -23.70 4.58
N LEU A 444 -33.00 -22.88 4.71
CA LEU A 444 -31.75 -23.32 5.32
C LEU A 444 -31.96 -23.67 6.81
N PRO A 445 -31.17 -24.59 7.39
CA PRO A 445 -31.41 -25.09 8.75
C PRO A 445 -31.36 -24.04 9.86
N TYR A 446 -30.60 -22.95 9.65
CA TYR A 446 -30.41 -21.90 10.62
C TYR A 446 -30.65 -20.53 10.01
N ARG A 447 -31.16 -19.61 10.82
CA ARG A 447 -31.14 -18.18 10.51
C ARG A 447 -29.71 -17.67 10.57
N SER A 448 -29.39 -16.66 9.78
CA SER A 448 -28.02 -16.16 9.65
C SER A 448 -27.99 -14.67 9.45
N THR A 449 -26.92 -14.01 9.90
CA THR A 449 -26.71 -12.60 9.62
C THR A 449 -26.51 -12.41 8.12
N VAL A 450 -27.23 -11.45 7.54
CA VAL A 450 -27.16 -11.14 6.12
C VAL A 450 -27.26 -9.63 5.93
N GLY A 451 -26.34 -9.05 5.17
CA GLY A 451 -26.39 -7.64 4.84
C GLY A 451 -25.27 -7.18 3.93
N TRP A 452 -25.32 -5.91 3.52
CA TRP A 452 -24.33 -5.36 2.61
C TRP A 452 -23.04 -5.01 3.33
N VAL A 453 -21.94 -5.59 2.84
CA VAL A 453 -20.56 -5.37 3.31
C VAL A 453 -19.78 -4.79 2.14
N TYR A 454 -18.84 -3.89 2.40
CA TYR A 454 -18.05 -3.26 1.35
C TYR A 454 -16.79 -4.06 1.04
N TRP A 455 -16.71 -4.61 -0.18
CA TRP A 455 -15.62 -5.48 -0.65
C TRP A 455 -14.87 -4.86 -1.82
N GLY A 456 -13.54 -5.00 -1.83
CA GLY A 456 -12.66 -4.61 -2.93
C GLY A 456 -11.81 -5.77 -3.44
N CYS A 457 -11.39 -5.67 -4.71
CA CYS A 457 -10.47 -6.61 -5.34
C CYS A 457 -9.03 -6.08 -5.29
N LEU A 458 -8.09 -6.93 -4.89
CA LEU A 458 -6.69 -6.56 -4.75
C LEU A 458 -6.01 -6.52 -6.13
N ALA A 459 -5.52 -5.35 -6.53
CA ALA A 459 -5.12 -5.02 -7.91
C ALA A 459 -3.98 -5.86 -8.50
N ALA A 460 -3.12 -6.44 -7.66
CA ALA A 460 -1.95 -7.24 -8.05
C ALA A 460 -2.02 -8.70 -7.54
N HIS A 461 -3.21 -9.16 -7.17
CA HIS A 461 -3.45 -10.49 -6.61
C HIS A 461 -4.58 -11.22 -7.32
N THR A 462 -4.69 -11.02 -8.64
CA THR A 462 -5.61 -11.79 -9.49
C THR A 462 -4.99 -13.14 -9.86
N ALA A 463 -5.81 -14.16 -10.10
CA ALA A 463 -5.30 -15.48 -10.50
C ALA A 463 -4.45 -15.40 -11.77
N ALA A 464 -4.85 -14.53 -12.70
CA ALA A 464 -4.18 -14.33 -13.99
C ALA A 464 -2.76 -13.77 -13.87
N GLU A 465 -2.44 -13.03 -12.82
CA GLU A 465 -1.10 -12.47 -12.58
C GLU A 465 -0.13 -13.47 -11.94
N HIS A 466 -0.66 -14.49 -11.27
CA HIS A 466 0.16 -15.45 -10.51
C HIS A 466 0.30 -16.81 -11.21
N LEU A 467 -0.40 -17.02 -12.33
CA LEU A 467 -0.31 -18.26 -13.10
C LEU A 467 0.75 -18.17 -14.19
N GLU A 468 1.95 -18.65 -13.88
CA GLU A 468 3.05 -18.76 -14.84
C GLU A 468 3.51 -20.21 -15.01
N ILE A 469 3.78 -20.59 -16.26
CA ILE A 469 4.23 -21.94 -16.61
C ILE A 469 5.47 -21.82 -17.50
N ALA A 470 6.57 -22.38 -17.02
CA ALA A 470 7.82 -22.47 -17.78
C ALA A 470 8.11 -23.92 -18.14
N VAL A 471 8.38 -24.16 -19.43
CA VAL A 471 8.72 -25.51 -19.96
C VAL A 471 10.21 -25.58 -20.36
N ALA A 472 10.78 -24.48 -20.83
CA ALA A 472 12.20 -24.31 -21.18
C ALA A 472 12.57 -22.81 -21.18
N GLY A 473 13.87 -22.49 -21.14
CA GLY A 473 14.38 -21.11 -21.17
C GLY A 473 14.59 -20.46 -19.79
N VAL A 474 14.70 -19.13 -19.78
CA VAL A 474 14.97 -18.34 -18.57
C VAL A 474 13.68 -18.00 -17.85
N GLY A 475 13.53 -18.45 -16.60
CA GLY A 475 12.43 -18.07 -15.71
C GLY A 475 11.52 -19.23 -15.30
N GLY A 476 11.93 -19.98 -14.28
CA GLY A 476 11.12 -21.03 -13.64
C GLY A 476 11.25 -20.99 -12.11
N PRO A 477 10.46 -21.77 -11.37
CA PRO A 477 10.47 -21.74 -9.91
C PRO A 477 11.84 -22.18 -9.36
N ALA A 478 12.36 -21.42 -8.40
CA ALA A 478 13.58 -21.77 -7.70
C ALA A 478 13.30 -22.85 -6.64
N LEU A 479 13.89 -24.04 -6.79
CA LEU A 479 13.81 -25.10 -5.78
C LEU A 479 14.89 -24.92 -4.73
N ASP A 480 14.60 -24.45 -3.53
CA ASP A 480 15.64 -24.14 -2.53
C ASP A 480 16.24 -25.37 -1.81
N MET A 481 17.09 -25.10 -0.82
CA MET A 481 17.70 -26.12 0.04
C MET A 481 16.68 -26.87 0.90
N MET A 482 15.53 -26.27 1.22
CA MET A 482 14.48 -26.93 1.99
C MET A 482 13.77 -27.97 1.13
N ALA A 483 13.46 -27.64 -0.13
CA ALA A 483 12.92 -28.59 -1.09
C ALA A 483 13.88 -29.76 -1.34
N TYR A 484 15.19 -29.48 -1.43
CA TYR A 484 16.23 -30.51 -1.51
C TYR A 484 16.23 -31.42 -0.27
N GLY A 485 16.23 -30.83 0.93
CA GLY A 485 16.20 -31.56 2.20
C GLY A 485 14.99 -32.49 2.32
N ALA A 486 13.80 -32.01 1.96
CA ALA A 486 12.58 -32.82 1.97
C ALA A 486 12.66 -34.04 1.04
N LEU A 487 13.26 -33.88 -0.14
CA LEU A 487 13.48 -35.00 -1.05
C LEU A 487 14.52 -35.99 -0.51
N CYS A 488 15.55 -35.51 0.19
CA CYS A 488 16.54 -36.35 0.85
C CYS A 488 15.90 -37.19 1.96
N GLU A 489 15.08 -36.59 2.81
CA GLU A 489 14.34 -37.28 3.87
C GLU A 489 13.38 -38.33 3.31
N ALA A 490 12.73 -38.03 2.17
CA ALA A 490 11.87 -38.97 1.46
C ALA A 490 12.64 -40.09 0.74
N GLY A 491 13.98 -40.05 0.69
CA GLY A 491 14.80 -41.00 -0.07
C GLY A 491 14.57 -40.90 -1.59
N ALA A 492 14.08 -39.77 -2.08
CA ALA A 492 13.66 -39.55 -3.47
C ALA A 492 14.85 -39.26 -4.41
N VAL A 493 15.86 -40.15 -4.41
CA VAL A 493 17.15 -39.97 -5.11
C VAL A 493 16.97 -39.69 -6.60
N VAL A 494 16.06 -40.40 -7.27
CA VAL A 494 15.80 -40.21 -8.71
C VAL A 494 15.24 -38.81 -8.98
N ASN A 495 14.32 -38.33 -8.12
CA ASN A 495 13.73 -36.99 -8.25
C ASN A 495 14.77 -35.90 -8.01
N ILE A 496 15.67 -36.09 -7.03
CA ILE A 496 16.78 -35.18 -6.78
C ILE A 496 17.66 -35.05 -8.02
N HIS A 497 18.05 -36.18 -8.63
CA HIS A 497 18.86 -36.19 -9.85
C HIS A 497 18.13 -35.56 -11.05
N ALA A 498 16.82 -35.72 -11.14
CA ALA A 498 16.02 -35.10 -12.19
C ALA A 498 15.92 -33.58 -11.99
N LEU A 499 15.46 -33.12 -10.83
CA LEU A 499 15.13 -31.72 -10.56
C LEU A 499 16.36 -30.83 -10.35
N PHE A 500 17.34 -31.29 -9.57
CA PHE A 500 18.51 -30.48 -9.19
C PHE A 500 19.69 -30.65 -10.14
N ASN A 501 19.67 -31.64 -11.05
CA ASN A 501 20.71 -31.83 -12.05
C ASN A 501 20.12 -31.78 -13.45
N THR A 502 19.43 -32.83 -13.88
CA THR A 502 19.06 -33.03 -15.29
C THR A 502 18.20 -31.90 -15.87
N ALA A 503 17.26 -31.37 -15.08
CA ALA A 503 16.37 -30.27 -15.45
C ALA A 503 16.82 -28.89 -14.91
N ALA A 504 18.01 -28.79 -14.32
CA ALA A 504 18.50 -27.53 -13.78
C ALA A 504 18.82 -26.54 -14.91
N ALA A 505 18.27 -25.33 -14.84
CA ALA A 505 18.48 -24.27 -15.82
C ALA A 505 19.96 -23.85 -15.97
N GLU A 506 20.76 -24.05 -14.92
CA GLU A 506 22.21 -23.79 -14.92
C GLU A 506 23.01 -24.77 -15.80
N ARG A 507 22.39 -25.84 -16.31
CA ARG A 507 23.07 -26.78 -17.21
C ARG A 507 23.23 -26.19 -18.61
N PRO A 508 24.42 -26.33 -19.23
CA PRO A 508 24.63 -25.89 -20.62
C PRO A 508 23.71 -26.55 -21.65
N ASP A 509 23.19 -27.74 -21.35
CA ASP A 509 22.30 -28.52 -22.21
C ASP A 509 20.82 -28.48 -21.78
N ALA A 510 20.45 -27.60 -20.84
CA ALA A 510 19.09 -27.48 -20.31
C ALA A 510 18.06 -27.14 -21.40
N ASP A 511 18.38 -26.21 -22.30
CA ASP A 511 17.47 -25.79 -23.38
C ASP A 511 17.17 -26.90 -24.40
N ALA A 512 18.08 -27.88 -24.52
CA ALA A 512 17.91 -29.04 -25.39
C ALA A 512 17.13 -30.19 -24.72
N LEU A 513 16.80 -30.09 -23.43
CA LEU A 513 16.18 -31.18 -22.67
C LEU A 513 14.83 -31.62 -23.25
N GLY A 514 13.98 -30.66 -23.63
CA GLY A 514 12.69 -30.95 -24.25
C GLY A 514 12.82 -31.70 -25.58
N GLN A 515 13.77 -31.31 -26.43
CA GLN A 515 14.04 -31.98 -27.71
C GLN A 515 14.57 -33.41 -27.50
N ARG A 516 15.43 -33.60 -26.49
CA ARG A 516 15.98 -34.92 -26.13
C ARG A 516 14.88 -35.86 -25.63
N LEU A 517 13.99 -35.38 -24.76
CA LEU A 517 12.84 -36.16 -24.28
C LEU A 517 11.89 -36.56 -25.42
N ALA A 518 11.70 -35.68 -26.42
CA ALA A 518 10.89 -36.00 -27.59
C ALA A 518 11.49 -37.13 -28.45
N SER A 519 12.81 -37.35 -28.39
CA SER A 519 13.50 -38.43 -29.11
C SER A 519 13.48 -39.78 -28.39
N GLY A 520 13.09 -39.81 -27.11
CA GLY A 520 13.04 -41.02 -26.30
C GLY A 520 13.41 -40.78 -24.83
N PRO A 521 13.32 -41.82 -23.98
CA PRO A 521 13.70 -41.72 -22.58
C PRO A 521 15.19 -41.40 -22.44
N ILE A 522 15.50 -40.48 -21.53
CA ILE A 522 16.87 -40.05 -21.22
C ILE A 522 17.31 -40.60 -19.87
N SER A 523 18.58 -40.98 -19.77
CA SER A 523 19.20 -41.28 -18.48
C SER A 523 19.47 -39.98 -17.70
N PRO A 524 19.30 -39.97 -16.37
CA PRO A 524 19.66 -38.82 -15.54
C PRO A 524 21.14 -38.44 -15.72
N SER A 525 21.42 -37.14 -15.69
CA SER A 525 22.80 -36.65 -15.79
C SER A 525 23.66 -37.10 -14.60
N SER A 526 24.95 -37.30 -14.85
CA SER A 526 25.93 -37.68 -13.82
C SER A 526 26.16 -36.55 -12.80
N LEU A 527 26.51 -36.94 -11.57
CA LEU A 527 26.93 -36.02 -10.51
C LEU A 527 28.30 -35.37 -10.80
N PRO A 528 28.61 -34.20 -10.18
CA PRO A 528 27.75 -33.41 -9.30
C PRO A 528 26.71 -32.59 -10.08
N SER A 529 25.63 -32.21 -9.39
CA SER A 529 24.69 -31.21 -9.91
C SER A 529 25.41 -29.85 -10.06
N PRO A 530 25.16 -29.08 -11.13
CA PRO A 530 25.76 -27.75 -11.31
C PRO A 530 25.52 -26.83 -10.11
N ARG A 531 24.34 -26.94 -9.51
CA ARG A 531 23.90 -26.12 -8.39
C ARG A 531 24.69 -26.37 -7.10
N PHE A 532 25.26 -27.56 -6.97
CA PHE A 532 26.11 -27.96 -5.86
C PHE A 532 27.59 -28.05 -6.26
N ALA A 533 27.95 -27.66 -7.48
CA ALA A 533 29.35 -27.68 -7.94
C ALA A 533 30.16 -26.47 -7.42
N LEU A 534 29.49 -25.45 -6.88
CA LEU A 534 30.07 -24.23 -6.32
C LEU A 534 30.00 -24.16 -4.77
N LEU A 535 29.39 -25.16 -4.14
CA LEU A 535 29.39 -25.39 -2.69
C LEU A 535 30.44 -26.45 -2.35
#